data_AF-A0ABD0Z412-F1
#
_entry.id   AF-A0ABD0Z412-F1
#
_cell.length_a   1.000
_cell.length_b   1.000
_cell.length_c   1.000
_cell.angle_alpha   90.00
_cell.angle_beta   90.00
_cell.angle_gamma   90.00
#
_symmetry.space_group_name_H-M   'P 1'
#
loop_
_entity.id
_entity.type
_entity.pdbx_description
1 polymer ?
#
loop_
_entity_poly.entity_id
_entity_poly.type
_entity_poly.pdbx_seq_one_letter_code
_entity_poly.pdbx_strand_id
1 'polypeptide(L)'
;MEVPIGFLQKLWSFISFLPFFVLLLLLGLIKALIIGPVSSAIILTGNSAVIIGLWPAHFIWTYYCLARTKRIGLVLKTLALILFPLPLLLWPIAGIVGSLFGGIAYGFFTPLMATFEAVGESVTSKMLPLLN
;
A
#
# COMPACT_ATOMS: atom_id res chain seq x y z
N MET A 1 0.05 22.81 -42.93
CA MET A 1 -0.25 21.92 -41.79
C MET A 1 1.03 21.19 -41.46
N GLU A 2 1.79 21.68 -40.49
CA GLU A 2 3.03 21.04 -40.04
C GLU A 2 2.64 19.76 -39.31
N VAL A 3 2.82 18.61 -39.98
CA VAL A 3 2.58 17.30 -39.38
C VAL A 3 3.53 17.19 -38.19
N PRO A 4 3.04 16.90 -36.97
CA PRO A 4 3.86 16.82 -35.78
C PRO A 4 4.66 15.51 -35.82
N ILE A 5 5.70 15.48 -36.65
CA ILE A 5 6.67 14.38 -36.79
C ILE A 5 7.22 13.95 -35.42
N GLY A 6 7.38 14.90 -34.49
CA GLY A 6 7.79 14.60 -33.11
C GLY A 6 6.75 13.80 -32.30
N PHE A 7 5.44 13.96 -32.56
CA PHE A 7 4.39 13.22 -31.86
C PHE A 7 4.30 11.77 -32.34
N LEU A 8 4.30 11.56 -33.66
CA LEU A 8 4.29 10.22 -34.27
C LEU A 8 5.52 9.39 -33.87
N GLN A 9 6.69 10.02 -33.83
CA GLN A 9 7.92 9.35 -33.42
C GLN A 9 7.90 8.96 -31.93
N LYS A 10 7.33 9.81 -31.08
CA LYS A 10 7.13 9.51 -29.65
C LYS A 10 6.11 8.39 -29.44
N LEU A 11 5.03 8.38 -30.22
CA LEU A 11 4.01 7.32 -30.19
C LEU A 11 4.59 5.97 -30.65
N TRP A 12 5.44 5.98 -31.69
CA TRP A 12 6.12 4.78 -32.20
C TRP A 12 7.17 4.24 -31.22
N SER A 13 7.92 5.13 -30.56
CA SER A 13 8.83 4.73 -29.48
C SER A 13 8.07 4.10 -28.31
N PHE A 14 6.91 4.66 -27.94
CA PHE A 14 6.04 4.11 -26.90
C PHE A 14 5.51 2.73 -27.27
N ILE A 15 5.03 2.54 -28.51
CA ILE A 15 4.52 1.24 -28.98
C ILE A 15 5.62 0.16 -28.98
N SER A 16 6.86 0.54 -29.32
CA SER A 16 8.01 -0.37 -29.33
C SER A 16 8.54 -0.68 -27.92
N PHE A 17 8.29 0.20 -26.94
CA PHE A 17 8.62 -0.02 -25.53
C PHE A 17 7.60 -0.95 -24.85
N LEU A 18 6.35 -0.96 -25.31
CA LEU A 18 5.27 -1.76 -24.74
C LEU A 18 5.58 -3.27 -24.61
N PRO A 19 6.12 -3.99 -25.61
CA PRO A 19 6.45 -5.42 -25.46
C PRO A 19 7.54 -5.66 -24.42
N PHE A 20 8.54 -4.77 -24.32
CA PHE A 20 9.58 -4.85 -23.31
C PHE A 20 9.02 -4.63 -21.90
N PHE A 21 8.13 -3.65 -21.75
CA PHE A 21 7.41 -3.40 -20.51
C PHE A 21 6.58 -4.63 -20.08
N VAL A 22 5.86 -5.28 -21.00
CA VAL A 22 5.06 -6.48 -20.70
C VAL A 22 5.95 -7.65 -20.26
N LEU A 23 7.12 -7.85 -20.86
CA LEU A 23 8.06 -8.89 -20.41
C LEU A 23 8.53 -8.64 -18.96
N LEU A 24 8.89 -7.40 -18.63
CA LEU A 24 9.31 -7.03 -17.28
C LEU A 24 8.16 -7.13 -16.28
N LEU A 25 6.95 -6.74 -16.69
CA LEU A 25 5.73 -6.89 -15.90
C LEU A 25 5.48 -8.36 -15.57
N LEU A 26 5.58 -9.26 -16.55
CA LEU A 26 5.42 -10.71 -16.35
C LEU A 26 6.50 -11.27 -15.42
N LEU A 27 7.76 -10.85 -15.60
CA LEU A 27 8.86 -11.27 -14.74
C LEU A 27 8.67 -10.79 -13.28
N GLY A 28 8.24 -9.55 -13.11
CA GLY A 28 7.88 -8.96 -11.82
C GLY A 28 6.70 -9.69 -11.17
N LEU A 29 5.67 -10.05 -11.94
CA LEU A 29 4.52 -10.82 -11.48
C LEU A 29 4.88 -12.22 -10.99
N ILE A 30 5.79 -12.92 -11.68
CA ILE A 30 6.27 -14.23 -11.25
C ILE A 30 7.00 -14.11 -9.90
N LYS A 31 7.87 -13.10 -9.75
CA LYS A 31 8.55 -12.82 -8.48
C LYS A 31 7.55 -12.46 -7.37
N ALA A 32 6.56 -11.63 -7.70
CA ALA A 32 5.48 -11.25 -6.80
C ALA A 32 4.64 -12.44 -6.36
N LEU A 33 4.40 -13.43 -7.21
CA LEU A 33 3.63 -14.61 -6.83
C LEU A 33 4.37 -15.47 -5.77
N ILE A 34 5.70 -15.47 -5.80
CA ILE A 34 6.53 -16.23 -4.84
C ILE A 34 6.71 -15.45 -3.53
N ILE A 35 7.04 -14.16 -3.63
CA ILE A 35 7.38 -13.31 -2.47
C ILE A 35 6.12 -12.72 -1.80
N GLY A 36 5.08 -12.48 -2.61
CA GLY A 36 3.82 -11.87 -2.21
C GLY A 36 3.15 -12.60 -1.04
N PRO A 37 2.90 -13.92 -1.11
CA PRO A 37 2.27 -14.68 -0.03
C PRO A 37 3.02 -14.55 1.31
N VAL A 38 4.35 -14.57 1.27
CA VAL A 38 5.20 -14.42 2.45
C VAL A 38 5.06 -13.03 3.03
N SER A 39 5.17 -11.98 2.22
CA SER A 39 5.01 -10.59 2.70
C SER A 39 3.60 -10.31 3.22
N SER A 40 2.56 -10.83 2.56
CA SER A 40 1.17 -10.65 2.99
C SER A 40 0.91 -11.36 4.30
N ALA A 41 1.48 -12.55 4.51
CA ALA A 41 1.35 -13.28 5.76
C ALA A 41 2.01 -12.54 6.93
N ILE A 42 3.21 -11.97 6.71
CA ILE A 42 3.92 -11.18 7.72
C ILE A 42 3.13 -9.92 8.07
N ILE A 43 2.69 -9.15 7.07
CA ILE A 43 1.93 -7.90 7.28
C ILE A 43 0.60 -8.19 7.98
N LEU A 44 -0.13 -9.21 7.54
CA LEU A 44 -1.41 -9.58 8.14
C LEU A 44 -1.24 -10.02 9.59
N THR A 45 -0.27 -10.90 9.87
CA THR A 45 -0.03 -11.42 11.23
C THR A 45 0.49 -10.32 12.15
N GLY A 46 1.42 -9.48 11.68
CA GLY A 46 1.98 -8.38 12.45
C GLY A 46 0.93 -7.33 12.79
N ASN A 47 0.19 -6.83 11.80
CA ASN A 47 -0.83 -5.82 12.04
C ASN A 47 -2.01 -6.36 12.84
N SER A 48 -2.44 -7.61 12.62
CA SER A 48 -3.51 -8.20 13.43
C SER A 48 -3.10 -8.37 14.91
N ALA A 49 -1.86 -8.77 15.19
CA ALA A 49 -1.34 -8.84 16.54
C ALA A 49 -1.34 -7.47 17.23
N VAL A 50 -0.90 -6.42 16.53
CA VAL A 50 -0.93 -5.03 17.05
C VAL A 50 -2.37 -4.56 17.27
N ILE A 51 -3.27 -4.81 16.32
CA ILE A 51 -4.69 -4.44 16.44
C ILE A 51 -5.28 -5.13 17.68
N ILE A 52 -5.12 -6.44 17.84
CA ILE A 52 -5.69 -7.18 18.98
C ILE A 52 -5.05 -6.75 20.31
N GLY A 53 -3.74 -6.50 20.33
CA GLY A 53 -3.04 -6.09 21.55
C GLY A 53 -3.36 -4.66 21.99
N LEU A 54 -3.44 -3.72 21.05
CA LEU A 54 -3.63 -2.29 21.35
C LEU A 54 -5.11 -1.90 21.46
N TRP A 55 -6.00 -2.60 20.76
CA TRP A 55 -7.43 -2.33 20.78
C TRP A 55 -8.06 -2.32 22.19
N PRO A 56 -7.84 -3.30 23.08
CA PRO A 56 -8.42 -3.26 24.43
C PRO A 56 -7.89 -2.08 25.25
N ALA A 57 -6.60 -1.73 25.10
CA ALA A 57 -6.03 -0.57 25.77
C ALA A 57 -6.71 0.73 25.29
N HIS A 58 -6.90 0.89 23.98
CA HIS A 58 -7.64 2.03 23.44
C HIS A 58 -9.11 2.04 23.86
N PHE A 59 -9.77 0.88 23.92
CA PHE A 59 -11.14 0.76 24.38
C PHE A 59 -11.26 1.27 25.82
N ILE A 60 -10.48 0.71 26.74
CA ILE A 60 -10.49 1.10 28.16
C ILE A 60 -10.17 2.59 28.33
N TRP A 61 -9.13 3.09 27.67
CA TRP A 61 -8.70 4.47 27.81
C TRP A 61 -9.74 5.46 27.28
N THR A 62 -10.38 5.15 26.17
CA THR A 62 -11.41 6.00 25.57
C THR A 62 -12.63 6.12 26.49
N TYR A 63 -13.13 5.00 27.02
CA TYR A 63 -14.24 5.02 27.98
C TYR A 63 -13.86 5.73 29.27
N TYR A 64 -12.64 5.55 29.75
CA TYR A 64 -12.13 6.26 30.92
C TYR A 64 -12.10 7.78 30.70
N CYS A 65 -11.60 8.25 29.56
CA CYS A 65 -11.60 9.67 29.19
C CYS A 65 -13.01 10.24 29.08
N LEU A 66 -13.93 9.51 28.43
CA LEU A 66 -15.34 9.90 28.32
C LEU A 66 -16.03 9.97 29.69
N ALA A 67 -15.72 9.06 30.61
CA ALA A 67 -16.29 9.07 31.95
C ALA A 67 -15.75 10.22 32.80
N ARG A 68 -14.45 10.53 32.71
CA ARG A 68 -13.75 11.50 33.58
C ARG A 68 -13.91 12.96 33.14
N THR A 69 -14.27 13.22 31.89
CA THR A 69 -14.36 14.59 31.38
C THR A 69 -15.45 15.41 32.08
N LYS A 70 -15.09 16.62 32.52
CA LYS A 70 -16.00 17.62 33.14
C LYS A 70 -16.48 18.69 32.16
N ARG A 71 -15.95 18.71 30.93
CA ARG A 71 -16.23 19.75 29.92
C ARG A 71 -17.41 19.42 29.00
N ILE A 72 -17.98 18.23 29.12
CA ILE A 72 -19.06 17.74 28.25
C ILE A 72 -20.36 17.69 29.05
N GLY A 73 -21.42 18.31 28.53
CA GLY A 73 -22.75 18.28 29.14
C GLY A 73 -23.33 16.87 29.22
N LEU A 74 -24.25 16.64 30.17
CA LEU A 74 -24.79 15.30 30.51
C LEU A 74 -25.39 14.59 29.29
N VAL A 75 -26.13 15.32 28.43
CA VAL A 75 -26.74 14.81 27.18
C VAL A 75 -25.69 14.41 26.15
N LEU A 76 -24.66 15.24 25.96
CA LEU A 76 -23.61 14.96 24.97
C LEU A 76 -22.72 13.80 25.43
N LYS A 77 -22.56 13.62 26.76
CA LYS A 77 -21.85 12.50 27.37
C LYS A 77 -22.57 11.18 27.14
N THR A 78 -23.89 11.13 27.32
CA THR A 78 -24.69 9.92 27.04
C THR A 78 -24.72 9.60 25.55
N LEU A 79 -24.86 10.63 24.70
CA LEU A 79 -24.84 10.44 23.25
C LEU A 79 -23.47 9.92 22.76
N ALA A 80 -22.38 10.51 23.26
CA ALA A 80 -21.04 10.05 22.95
C ALA A 80 -20.83 8.60 23.42
N LEU A 81 -21.26 8.23 24.62
CA LEU A 81 -21.11 6.85 25.12
C LEU A 81 -21.80 5.81 24.23
N ILE A 82 -22.91 6.18 23.58
CA ILE A 82 -23.67 5.33 22.66
C ILE A 82 -23.05 5.31 21.26
N LEU A 83 -22.56 6.46 20.77
CA LEU A 83 -22.06 6.58 19.40
C LEU A 83 -20.60 6.13 19.25
N PHE A 84 -19.76 6.36 20.25
CA PHE A 84 -18.33 6.02 20.24
C PHE A 84 -17.96 4.53 20.18
N PRO A 85 -18.76 3.56 20.70
CA PRO A 85 -18.48 2.14 20.48
C PRO A 85 -18.49 1.76 19.01
N LEU A 86 -19.29 2.43 18.18
CA LEU A 86 -19.44 2.08 16.76
C LEU A 86 -18.12 2.25 15.99
N PRO A 87 -17.48 3.44 15.98
CA PRO A 87 -16.17 3.61 15.33
C PRO A 87 -15.09 2.71 15.92
N LEU A 88 -15.11 2.48 17.24
CA LEU A 88 -14.12 1.63 17.91
C LEU A 88 -14.21 0.17 17.51
N LEU A 89 -15.41 -0.34 17.25
CA LEU A 89 -15.62 -1.70 16.79
C LEU A 89 -15.38 -1.84 15.29
N LEU A 90 -15.64 -0.78 14.52
CA LEU A 90 -15.39 -0.75 13.07
C LEU A 90 -13.89 -0.71 12.75
N TRP A 91 -13.08 -0.07 13.61
CA TRP A 91 -11.65 0.14 13.37
C TRP A 91 -10.82 -1.15 13.23
N PRO A 92 -10.96 -2.19 14.09
CA PRO A 92 -10.29 -3.47 13.89
C PRO A 92 -10.62 -4.13 12.56
N ILE A 93 -11.89 -4.08 12.16
CA ILE A 93 -12.36 -4.68 10.90
C ILE A 93 -11.70 -3.96 9.72
N ALA A 94 -11.76 -2.63 9.72
CA ALA A 94 -11.11 -1.81 8.71
C ALA A 94 -9.58 -2.01 8.70
N GLY A 95 -8.95 -2.18 9.86
CA GLY A 95 -7.52 -2.44 10.01
C GLY A 95 -7.10 -3.79 9.45
N ILE A 96 -7.88 -4.85 9.68
CA ILE A 96 -7.60 -6.21 9.15
C ILE A 96 -7.81 -6.22 7.64
N VAL A 97 -8.93 -5.66 7.15
CA VAL A 97 -9.22 -5.57 5.71
C VAL A 97 -8.15 -4.72 5.01
N GLY A 98 -7.81 -3.56 5.57
CA GLY A 98 -6.76 -2.68 5.07
C GLY A 98 -5.38 -3.36 5.07
N SER A 99 -5.08 -4.19 6.08
CA SER A 99 -3.84 -4.96 6.13
C SER A 99 -3.79 -6.08 5.10
N LEU A 100 -4.93 -6.71 4.78
CA LEU A 100 -5.02 -7.69 3.70
C LEU A 100 -4.74 -7.03 2.34
N PHE A 101 -5.46 -5.95 2.04
CA PHE A 101 -5.24 -5.19 0.80
C PHE A 101 -3.84 -4.61 0.72
N GLY A 102 -3.35 -4.02 1.82
CA GLY A 102 -2.01 -3.46 1.93
C GLY A 102 -0.92 -4.52 1.78
N GLY A 103 -1.11 -5.70 2.36
CA GLY A 103 -0.18 -6.82 2.25
C GLY A 103 -0.10 -7.37 0.83
N ILE A 104 -1.24 -7.52 0.14
CA ILE A 104 -1.29 -7.91 -1.28
C ILE A 104 -0.62 -6.84 -2.13
N ALA A 105 -0.99 -5.57 -1.96
CA ALA A 105 -0.41 -4.46 -2.69
C ALA A 105 1.11 -4.41 -2.50
N TYR A 106 1.58 -4.45 -1.26
CA TYR A 106 3.01 -4.42 -0.94
C TYR A 106 3.76 -5.60 -1.55
N GLY A 107 3.20 -6.80 -1.46
CA GLY A 107 3.79 -8.03 -2.00
C GLY A 107 3.84 -8.08 -3.53
N PHE A 108 2.93 -7.38 -4.21
CA PHE A 108 2.89 -7.29 -5.68
C PHE A 108 3.71 -6.13 -6.23
N PHE A 109 3.59 -4.93 -5.65
CA PHE A 109 4.24 -3.73 -6.19
C PHE A 109 5.74 -3.70 -5.90
N THR A 110 6.19 -4.23 -4.76
CA THR A 110 7.62 -4.20 -4.42
C THR A 110 8.48 -4.98 -5.41
N PRO A 111 8.18 -6.25 -5.75
CA PRO A 111 8.97 -7.01 -6.73
C PRO A 111 8.89 -6.43 -8.14
N LEU A 112 7.75 -5.84 -8.50
CA LEU A 112 7.53 -5.20 -9.79
C LEU A 112 8.41 -3.95 -9.95
N MET A 113 8.43 -3.07 -8.94
CA MET A 113 9.34 -1.91 -8.93
C MET A 113 10.82 -2.34 -8.98
N ALA A 114 11.18 -3.35 -8.19
CA ALA A 114 12.56 -3.86 -8.17
C ALA A 114 13.01 -4.40 -9.54
N THR A 115 12.12 -5.01 -10.33
CA THR A 115 12.46 -5.46 -11.69
C THR A 115 12.68 -4.30 -12.67
N PHE A 116 11.92 -3.20 -12.55
CA PHE A 116 12.14 -2.02 -13.39
C PHE A 116 13.41 -1.27 -13.01
N GLU A 117 13.69 -1.14 -11.72
CA GLU A 117 14.90 -0.49 -11.20
C GLU A 117 16.17 -1.23 -11.64
N ALA A 118 16.21 -2.56 -11.46
CA ALA A 118 17.35 -3.38 -11.88
C ALA A 118 17.65 -3.27 -13.39
N VAL A 119 16.61 -3.13 -14.21
CA VAL A 119 16.79 -2.90 -15.66
C VAL A 119 17.30 -1.49 -15.94
N GLY A 120 16.78 -0.47 -15.26
CA GLY A 120 17.24 0.91 -15.40
C GLY A 120 18.73 1.07 -15.09
N GLU A 121 19.21 0.45 -14.01
CA GLU A 121 20.63 0.41 -13.67
C GLU A 121 21.47 -0.36 -14.70
N SER A 122 20.94 -1.49 -15.22
CA SER A 122 21.65 -2.30 -16.22
C SER A 122 21.85 -1.57 -17.56
N VAL A 123 20.94 -0.67 -17.94
CA VAL A 123 21.07 0.15 -19.15
C VAL A 123 22.08 1.27 -18.91
N THR A 124 21.99 1.94 -17.76
CA THR A 124 22.87 3.06 -17.39
C THR A 124 24.34 2.61 -17.28
N SER A 125 24.58 1.47 -16.62
CA SER A 125 25.92 0.89 -16.44
C SER A 125 26.57 0.40 -17.75
N LYS A 126 25.78 -0.02 -18.75
CA LYS A 126 26.30 -0.43 -20.06
C LYS A 126 26.60 0.76 -20.99
N MET A 127 25.91 1.88 -20.85
CA MET A 127 26.18 3.08 -21.64
C MET A 127 27.39 3.87 -21.14
N LEU A 128 27.64 3.87 -19.83
CA LEU A 128 28.76 4.58 -19.20
C LEU A 128 30.16 4.22 -19.74
N PRO A 129 30.52 2.94 -19.98
CA PRO A 129 31.82 2.56 -20.54
C PRO A 129 31.92 2.69 -22.07
N LEU A 130 30.83 3.04 -22.78
CA LEU A 130 30.86 3.32 -24.22
C LEU A 130 31.03 4.82 -24.53
N LEU A 131 31.06 5.66 -23.49
CA LEU A 131 31.15 7.12 -23.58
C LEU A 131 32.50 7.67 -23.08
N ASN A 132 33.44 6.78 -22.73
CA ASN A 132 34.86 7.04 -22.43
C ASN A 132 35.75 6.28 -23.41
#